data_AF-A0A6U3SSB8-F1
#
_entry.id   AF-A0A6U3SSB8-F1
#
_cell.length_a   1.000
_cell.length_b   1.000
_cell.length_c   1.000
_cell.angle_alpha   90.00
_cell.angle_beta   90.00
_cell.angle_gamma   90.00
#
_symmetry.space_group_name_H-M   'P 1'
#
loop_
_entity.id
_entity.type
_entity.pdbx_description
1 polymer ?
#
loop_
_entity_poly.entity_id
_entity_poly.type
_entity_poly.pdbx_seq_one_letter_code
_entity_poly.pdbx_strand_id
1 'polypeptide(L)'
;GVSYRHLAFEEGDHLNPNGDVVHMGNVRFAEVEYSQNAKLCKSLKVKKLPTVHYYKRGGGKLSELTCKPSQFQLAIDEMNRLLDGNDADDVDNTIEDSSVDIGEEVTVPRNMSDGSKNITSSSFDEALENLSQEIMKTIQSNQTTSGGKEKNSWFRF
;
A
#
# COMPACT_ATOMS: atom_id res chain seq x y z
N GLY A 1 -0.53 20.38 -0.97
CA GLY A 1 -0.64 21.79 -0.50
C GLY A 1 0.71 22.35 -0.07
N VAL A 2 0.96 23.67 -0.16
CA VAL A 2 2.31 24.27 0.00
C VAL A 2 2.97 23.94 1.34
N SER A 3 2.25 24.00 2.47
CA SER A 3 2.81 23.69 3.80
C SER A 3 3.24 22.23 3.92
N TYR A 4 2.42 21.28 3.44
CA TYR A 4 2.77 19.86 3.40
C TYR A 4 4.00 19.58 2.53
N ARG A 5 4.22 20.37 1.46
CA ARG A 5 5.41 20.23 0.62
C ARG A 5 6.68 20.70 1.33
N HIS A 6 6.61 21.76 2.12
CA HIS A 6 7.74 22.20 2.95
C HIS A 6 8.06 21.13 4.00
N LEU A 7 7.05 20.63 4.71
CA LEU A 7 7.23 19.56 5.68
C LEU A 7 7.82 18.28 5.06
N ALA A 8 7.35 17.89 3.87
CA ALA A 8 7.90 16.75 3.16
C ALA A 8 9.35 16.96 2.69
N PHE A 9 9.77 18.20 2.46
CA PHE A 9 11.15 18.51 2.13
C PHE A 9 12.07 18.45 3.37
N GLU A 10 11.56 18.87 4.53
CA GLU A 10 12.30 18.89 5.79
C GLU A 10 12.42 17.49 6.41
N GLU A 11 11.31 16.74 6.48
CA GLU A 11 11.23 15.47 7.23
C GLU A 11 11.16 14.22 6.34
N GLY A 12 10.98 14.44 5.04
CA GLY A 12 10.71 13.39 4.07
C GLY A 12 11.91 12.82 3.33
N ASP A 13 11.65 11.80 2.52
CA ASP A 13 12.64 11.22 1.62
C ASP A 13 13.09 12.25 0.57
N HIS A 14 14.40 12.39 0.37
CA HIS A 14 14.96 13.20 -0.71
C HIS A 14 15.22 12.33 -1.92
N LEU A 15 14.63 12.70 -3.05
CA LEU A 15 14.74 11.96 -4.31
C LEU A 15 15.77 12.59 -5.26
N ASN A 16 16.41 11.79 -6.09
CA ASN A 16 17.16 12.29 -7.24
C ASN A 16 16.19 12.62 -8.41
N PRO A 17 16.66 13.23 -9.51
CA PRO A 17 15.83 13.46 -10.69
C PRO A 17 15.26 12.18 -11.33
N ASN A 18 15.84 11.01 -11.07
CA ASN A 18 15.37 9.72 -11.56
C ASN A 18 14.25 9.14 -10.68
N GLY A 19 13.97 9.74 -9.52
CA GLY A 19 12.97 9.27 -8.56
C GLY A 19 13.50 8.30 -7.50
N ASP A 20 14.80 7.98 -7.51
CA ASP A 20 15.41 7.13 -6.48
C ASP A 20 15.63 7.92 -5.18
N VAL A 21 15.45 7.25 -4.05
CA VAL A 21 15.70 7.82 -2.73
C VAL A 21 17.22 7.98 -2.52
N VAL A 22 17.67 9.22 -2.41
CA VAL A 22 19.08 9.58 -2.10
C VAL A 22 19.29 9.67 -0.59
N HIS A 23 18.30 10.17 0.13
CA HIS A 23 18.30 10.26 1.58
C HIS A 23 16.94 9.84 2.12
N MET A 24 16.93 8.90 3.06
CA MET A 24 15.71 8.47 3.74
C MET A 24 15.38 9.43 4.87
N GLY A 25 14.19 10.00 4.84
CA GLY A 25 13.67 10.82 5.92
C GLY A 25 13.08 9.98 7.06
N ASN A 26 12.66 10.65 8.13
CA ASN A 26 11.96 10.01 9.23
C ASN A 26 10.54 9.58 8.84
N VAL A 27 9.95 10.25 7.84
CA VAL A 27 8.57 10.05 7.41
C VAL A 27 8.50 9.98 5.88
N ARG A 28 7.72 9.05 5.32
CA ARG A 28 7.42 9.04 3.88
C ARG A 28 6.11 9.75 3.59
N PHE A 29 6.16 10.75 2.69
CA PHE A 29 4.99 11.52 2.28
C PHE A 29 4.44 11.03 0.94
N ALA A 30 3.11 11.03 0.82
CA ALA A 30 2.41 10.76 -0.43
C ALA A 30 1.21 11.71 -0.57
N GLU A 31 1.09 12.36 -1.73
CA GLU A 31 -0.07 13.20 -2.09
C GLU A 31 -1.00 12.38 -3.00
N VAL A 32 -2.29 12.32 -2.66
CA VAL A 32 -3.31 11.66 -3.47
C VAL A 32 -4.35 12.68 -3.89
N GLU A 33 -4.42 12.96 -5.19
CA GLU A 33 -5.45 13.83 -5.76
C GLU A 33 -6.79 13.08 -5.85
N TYR A 34 -7.80 13.57 -5.11
CA TYR A 34 -9.09 12.88 -4.97
C TYR A 34 -9.83 12.73 -6.30
N SER A 35 -9.83 13.77 -7.13
CA SER A 35 -10.55 13.77 -8.41
C SER A 35 -10.05 12.68 -9.37
N GLN A 36 -8.75 12.38 -9.34
CA GLN A 36 -8.12 11.35 -10.15
C GLN A 36 -8.17 9.95 -9.51
N ASN A 37 -8.34 9.87 -8.18
CA ASN A 37 -8.24 8.63 -7.41
C ASN A 37 -9.48 8.33 -6.56
N ALA A 38 -10.66 8.75 -7.01
CA ALA A 38 -11.90 8.69 -6.21
C ALA A 38 -12.23 7.28 -5.68
N LYS A 39 -11.96 6.21 -6.45
CA LYS A 39 -12.18 4.83 -6.02
C LYS A 39 -11.28 4.46 -4.83
N LEU A 40 -10.00 4.82 -4.90
CA LEU A 40 -9.03 4.59 -3.83
C LEU A 40 -9.39 5.41 -2.57
N CYS A 41 -9.69 6.70 -2.73
CA CYS A 41 -10.08 7.53 -1.58
C CYS A 41 -11.35 7.00 -0.89
N LYS A 42 -12.31 6.49 -1.66
CA LYS A 42 -13.52 5.82 -1.12
C LYS A 42 -13.18 4.53 -0.38
N SER A 43 -12.29 3.68 -0.91
CA SER A 43 -11.87 2.45 -0.20
C SER A 43 -11.10 2.76 1.09
N LEU A 44 -10.36 3.87 1.10
CA LEU A 44 -9.70 4.42 2.28
C LEU A 44 -10.66 5.14 3.24
N LYS A 45 -11.96 5.19 2.92
CA LYS A 45 -13.03 5.82 3.70
C LYS A 45 -12.85 7.33 3.92
N VAL A 46 -12.16 8.02 2.99
CA VAL A 46 -12.01 9.48 3.02
C VAL A 46 -13.36 10.14 2.72
N LYS A 47 -13.91 10.87 3.70
CA LYS A 47 -15.24 11.53 3.60
C LYS A 47 -15.18 13.04 3.40
N LYS A 48 -14.11 13.68 3.85
CA LYS A 48 -13.90 15.13 3.82
C LYS A 48 -12.51 15.41 3.29
N LEU A 49 -12.27 16.66 2.86
CA LEU A 49 -10.96 17.10 2.42
C LEU A 49 -10.60 18.44 3.10
N PRO A 50 -9.30 18.70 3.32
CA PRO A 50 -8.20 17.75 3.16
C PRO A 50 -8.15 16.76 4.34
N THR A 51 -7.69 15.54 4.05
CA THR A 51 -7.53 14.47 5.05
C THR A 51 -6.13 13.91 4.96
N VAL A 52 -5.50 13.70 6.12
CA VAL A 52 -4.17 13.11 6.30
C VAL A 52 -4.34 11.76 6.98
N HIS A 53 -3.73 10.72 6.44
CA HIS A 53 -3.64 9.41 7.07
C HIS A 53 -2.19 9.13 7.45
N TYR A 54 -2.00 8.56 8.64
CA TYR A 54 -0.70 8.09 9.11
C TYR A 54 -0.69 6.58 9.07
N TYR A 55 0.39 6.00 8.54
CA TYR A 55 0.57 4.56 8.41
C TYR A 55 1.93 4.14 8.98
N LYS A 56 1.98 2.99 9.64
CA LYS A 56 3.22 2.30 10.03
C LYS A 56 3.40 1.08 9.15
N ARG A 57 4.63 0.83 8.70
CA ARG A 57 4.97 -0.41 8.01
C ARG A 57 4.68 -1.60 8.93
N GLY A 58 3.94 -2.59 8.45
CA GLY A 58 3.52 -3.75 9.24
C GLY A 58 2.33 -3.51 10.20
N GLY A 59 2.13 -2.28 10.68
CA GLY A 59 1.03 -1.92 11.60
C GLY A 59 -0.24 -1.38 10.93
N GLY A 60 -0.18 -1.00 9.66
CA GLY A 60 -1.32 -0.44 8.94
C GLY A 60 -1.59 1.02 9.33
N LYS A 61 -2.87 1.42 9.36
CA LYS A 61 -3.27 2.82 9.61
C LYS A 61 -3.22 3.13 11.10
N LEU A 62 -2.41 4.13 11.49
CA LEU A 62 -2.27 4.59 12.86
C LEU A 62 -3.34 5.64 13.23
N SER A 63 -3.54 6.62 12.36
CA SER A 63 -4.35 7.80 12.66
C SER A 63 -4.92 8.44 11.39
N GLU A 64 -5.97 9.24 11.56
CA GLU A 64 -6.60 10.06 10.52
C GLU A 64 -6.93 11.44 11.07
N LEU A 65 -6.56 12.47 10.32
CA LEU A 65 -6.91 13.85 10.62
C LEU A 65 -7.62 14.49 9.43
N THR A 66 -8.76 15.12 9.70
CA THR A 66 -9.36 16.08 8.77
C THR A 66 -9.06 17.47 9.30
N CYS A 67 -8.07 18.13 8.74
CA CYS A 67 -7.59 19.43 9.21
C CYS A 67 -7.82 20.50 8.15
N LYS A 68 -8.26 21.69 8.57
CA LYS A 68 -8.27 22.85 7.66
C LYS A 68 -6.83 23.32 7.44
N PRO A 69 -6.53 24.07 6.37
CA PRO A 69 -5.20 24.66 6.18
C PRO A 69 -4.70 25.48 7.38
N SER A 70 -5.60 26.16 8.10
CA SER A 70 -5.28 26.92 9.32
C SER A 70 -4.92 26.04 10.52
N GLN A 71 -5.20 24.73 10.46
CA GLN A 71 -4.95 23.74 11.51
C GLN A 71 -3.82 22.80 11.12
N PHE A 72 -2.94 23.21 10.20
CA PHE A 72 -1.81 22.41 9.73
C PHE A 72 -0.91 21.95 10.89
N GLN A 73 -0.76 22.76 11.94
CA GLN A 73 0.01 22.41 13.13
C GLN A 73 -0.47 21.09 13.78
N LEU A 74 -1.78 20.80 13.77
CA LEU A 74 -2.29 19.54 14.32
C LEU A 74 -1.75 18.31 13.58
N ALA A 75 -1.45 18.44 12.28
CA ALA A 75 -0.85 17.36 11.51
C ALA A 75 0.64 17.18 11.85
N ILE A 76 1.35 18.25 12.17
CA ILE A 76 2.75 18.18 12.64
C ILE A 76 2.79 17.56 14.03
N ASP A 77 1.96 18.05 14.95
CA ASP A 77 1.93 17.58 16.34
C ASP A 77 1.61 16.08 16.40
N GLU A 78 0.63 15.61 15.62
CA GLU A 78 0.31 14.19 15.55
C GLU A 78 1.43 13.36 14.90
N MET A 79 2.11 13.89 13.87
CA MET A 79 3.26 13.23 13.27
C MET A 79 4.38 13.02 14.29
N ASN A 80 4.76 14.07 15.01
CA ASN A 80 5.82 14.01 16.02
C ASN A 80 5.45 13.05 17.16
N ARG A 81 4.20 13.11 17.64
CA ARG A 81 3.69 12.17 18.64
C ARG A 81 3.81 10.71 18.20
N LEU A 82 3.56 10.41 16.93
CA LEU A 82 3.68 9.05 16.38
C LEU A 82 5.13 8.62 16.16
N LEU A 83 6.06 9.54 15.95
CA LEU A 83 7.49 9.26 15.85
C LEU A 83 8.09 8.96 17.23
N ASP A 84 7.73 9.74 18.24
CA ASP A 84 8.23 9.60 19.62
C ASP A 84 7.74 8.31 20.30
N GLY A 85 6.56 7.80 19.89
CA GLY A 85 5.95 6.59 20.46
C GLY A 85 6.52 5.25 19.97
N ASN A 86 7.58 5.24 19.14
CA ASN A 86 8.09 4.01 18.52
C ASN A 86 8.99 3.14 19.42
N ASP A 87 9.30 3.57 20.64
CA ASP A 87 10.26 2.85 21.51
C ASP A 87 9.62 1.81 22.46
N ALA A 88 8.29 1.64 22.48
CA ALA A 88 7.62 0.99 23.61
C ALA A 88 6.66 -0.19 23.36
N ASP A 89 6.47 -0.72 22.14
CA ASP A 89 5.47 -1.79 21.92
C ASP A 89 5.92 -2.88 20.93
N ASP A 90 6.92 -3.68 21.32
CA ASP A 90 7.07 -5.08 20.90
C ASP A 90 6.74 -5.97 22.13
N VAL A 91 5.47 -5.95 22.58
CA VAL A 91 4.97 -6.97 23.51
C VAL A 91 4.16 -7.96 22.69
N ASP A 92 4.88 -9.01 22.32
CA ASP A 92 4.40 -10.25 21.73
C ASP A 92 3.12 -10.75 22.42
N ASN A 93 2.09 -10.99 21.62
CA ASN A 93 0.84 -11.62 22.06
C ASN A 93 1.14 -13.07 22.47
N THR A 94 1.51 -13.29 23.73
CA THR A 94 1.46 -14.62 24.35
C THR A 94 0.00 -15.03 24.51
N ILE A 95 -0.53 -15.73 23.50
CA ILE A 95 -1.72 -16.55 23.64
C ILE A 95 -1.24 -17.93 24.12
N GLU A 96 -1.29 -18.16 25.43
CA GLU A 96 -1.34 -19.51 26.01
C GLU A 96 -2.58 -19.55 26.91
N ASP A 97 -3.71 -19.87 26.29
CA ASP A 97 -4.33 -21.20 26.26
C ASP A 97 -5.26 -21.42 27.46
N SER A 98 -6.52 -21.10 27.19
CA SER A 98 -7.66 -21.35 28.06
C SER A 98 -8.07 -22.81 27.87
N SER A 99 -7.58 -23.72 28.73
CA SER A 99 -8.09 -25.09 28.76
C SER A 99 -9.49 -25.12 29.37
N VAL A 100 -10.50 -25.06 28.51
CA VAL A 100 -11.89 -25.41 28.83
C VAL A 100 -12.12 -26.86 28.43
N ASP A 101 -12.35 -27.67 29.46
CA ASP A 101 -12.71 -29.07 29.45
C ASP A 101 -14.10 -29.31 28.83
N ILE A 102 -14.19 -30.10 27.76
CA ILE A 102 -15.40 -30.86 27.38
C ILE A 102 -14.94 -32.19 26.73
N GLY A 103 -15.13 -33.29 27.45
CA GLY A 103 -15.07 -34.64 26.90
C GLY A 103 -16.32 -34.99 26.08
N GLU A 104 -16.17 -35.84 25.06
CA GLU A 104 -16.78 -37.18 24.99
C GLU A 104 -16.44 -37.85 23.65
N GLU A 105 -16.21 -39.15 23.74
CA GLU A 105 -15.63 -40.09 22.79
C GLU A 105 -16.65 -40.64 21.78
N VAL A 106 -16.39 -40.57 20.47
CA VAL A 106 -16.93 -41.55 19.50
C VAL A 106 -15.97 -41.78 18.30
N THR A 107 -15.28 -42.91 18.37
CA THR A 107 -14.97 -43.93 17.34
C THR A 107 -15.04 -43.61 15.84
N VAL A 108 -13.88 -43.77 15.17
CA VAL A 108 -13.60 -43.80 13.71
C VAL A 108 -14.14 -45.08 13.03
N PRO A 109 -14.32 -45.16 11.68
CA PRO A 109 -13.17 -45.42 10.79
C PRO A 109 -13.21 -44.88 9.34
N ARG A 110 -11.99 -44.66 8.83
CA ARG A 110 -11.43 -44.82 7.47
C ARG A 110 -12.37 -44.82 6.24
N ASN A 111 -12.03 -43.98 5.27
CA ASN A 111 -12.02 -44.40 3.87
C ASN A 111 -10.87 -43.76 3.09
N MET A 112 -9.98 -44.62 2.57
CA MET A 112 -9.00 -44.30 1.53
C MET A 112 -9.67 -44.47 0.17
N SER A 113 -9.55 -43.50 -0.73
CA SER A 113 -9.62 -43.79 -2.16
C SER A 113 -8.76 -42.83 -2.97
N ASP A 114 -7.77 -43.44 -3.59
CA ASP A 114 -6.95 -43.03 -4.71
C ASP A 114 -7.76 -42.40 -5.87
N GLY A 115 -7.12 -41.51 -6.63
CA GLY A 115 -7.77 -40.79 -7.72
C GLY A 115 -6.86 -39.80 -8.43
N SER A 116 -5.65 -40.23 -8.80
CA SER A 116 -4.78 -39.52 -9.75
C SER A 116 -5.54 -39.22 -11.05
N LYS A 117 -5.69 -37.92 -11.39
CA LYS A 117 -6.14 -37.48 -12.71
C LYS A 117 -5.03 -36.66 -13.36
N ASN A 118 -4.30 -37.32 -14.26
CA ASN A 118 -3.39 -36.67 -15.21
C ASN A 118 -4.21 -35.72 -16.10
N ILE A 119 -4.05 -34.41 -15.90
CA ILE A 119 -4.55 -33.40 -16.82
C ILE A 119 -3.38 -33.03 -17.74
N THR A 120 -3.56 -33.36 -19.01
CA THR A 120 -2.63 -33.11 -20.12
C THR A 120 -2.33 -31.63 -20.26
N SER A 121 -1.05 -31.27 -20.14
CA SER A 121 -0.50 -29.92 -20.05
C SER A 121 -0.29 -29.21 -21.40
N SER A 122 -0.90 -29.65 -22.50
CA SER A 122 -0.58 -29.14 -23.85
C SER A 122 -1.43 -27.95 -24.32
N SER A 123 -2.39 -27.48 -23.52
CA SER A 123 -3.33 -26.42 -23.93
C SER A 123 -3.02 -25.04 -23.33
N PHE A 124 -2.16 -24.96 -22.32
CA PHE A 124 -1.88 -23.70 -21.62
C PHE A 124 -0.68 -22.95 -22.22
N ASP A 125 0.29 -23.67 -22.77
CA ASP A 125 1.49 -23.07 -23.38
C ASP A 125 1.15 -22.26 -24.65
N GLU A 126 0.19 -22.72 -25.46
CA GLU A 126 -0.26 -22.01 -26.67
C GLU A 126 -1.04 -20.72 -26.34
N ALA A 127 -1.75 -20.69 -25.20
CA ALA A 127 -2.42 -19.48 -24.72
C ALA A 127 -1.41 -18.44 -24.20
N LEU A 128 -0.29 -18.89 -23.64
CA LEU A 128 0.75 -18.02 -23.10
C LEU A 128 1.55 -17.33 -24.22
N GLU A 129 1.86 -18.06 -25.31
CA GLU A 129 2.55 -17.46 -26.46
C GLU A 129 1.71 -16.37 -27.12
N ASN A 130 0.40 -16.61 -27.30
CA ASN A 130 -0.51 -15.63 -27.89
C ASN A 130 -0.62 -14.35 -27.03
N LEU A 131 -0.67 -14.48 -25.70
CA LEU A 131 -0.71 -13.31 -24.82
C LEU A 131 0.60 -12.50 -24.88
N SER A 132 1.75 -13.17 -25.01
CA SER A 132 3.04 -12.46 -25.10
C SER A 132 3.13 -11.58 -26.36
N GLN A 133 2.58 -12.06 -27.47
CA GLN A 133 2.57 -11.34 -28.75
C GLN A 133 1.61 -10.13 -28.70
N GLU A 134 0.46 -10.29 -28.06
CA GLU A 134 -0.52 -9.20 -27.84
C GLU A 134 0.06 -8.06 -26.98
N ILE A 135 0.79 -8.40 -25.91
CA ILE A 135 1.43 -7.43 -25.01
C ILE A 135 2.54 -6.64 -25.74
N MET A 136 3.40 -7.32 -26.51
CA MET A 136 4.48 -6.64 -27.25
C MET A 136 3.94 -5.67 -28.31
N LYS A 137 2.84 -6.04 -29.00
CA LYS A 137 2.19 -5.18 -30.00
C LYS A 137 1.58 -3.93 -29.37
N THR A 138 1.02 -4.04 -28.17
CA THR A 138 0.40 -2.91 -27.45
C THR A 138 1.44 -1.89 -26.97
N ILE A 139 2.63 -2.35 -26.52
CA ILE A 139 3.70 -1.44 -26.06
C ILE A 139 4.24 -0.59 -27.22
N GLN A 140 4.43 -1.17 -28.40
CA GLN A 140 4.99 -0.46 -29.55
C GLN A 140 4.02 0.61 -30.11
N SER A 141 2.71 0.38 -30.03
CA SER A 141 1.71 1.34 -30.52
C SER A 141 1.61 2.63 -29.68
N ASN A 142 2.04 2.61 -28.42
CA ASN A 142 1.89 3.77 -27.52
C ASN A 142 3.08 4.73 -27.52
N GLN A 143 4.17 4.44 -28.24
CA GLN A 143 5.36 5.31 -28.27
C GLN A 143 5.34 6.41 -29.34
N THR A 144 4.41 6.37 -30.31
CA THR A 144 4.42 7.30 -31.46
C THR A 144 3.66 8.62 -31.27
N THR A 145 3.05 8.89 -30.11
CA THR A 145 2.33 10.16 -29.90
C THR A 145 2.45 10.71 -28.48
N SER A 146 3.50 11.48 -28.18
CA SER A 146 3.40 12.66 -27.31
C SER A 146 4.70 13.46 -27.24
N GLY A 147 4.85 14.42 -28.16
CA GLY A 147 5.65 15.61 -27.88
C GLY A 147 4.80 16.55 -27.01
N GLY A 148 5.13 16.65 -25.72
CA GLY A 148 4.34 17.43 -24.77
C GLY A 148 5.13 17.80 -23.51
N LYS A 149 5.66 19.03 -23.51
CA LYS A 149 6.16 19.85 -22.39
C LYS A 149 6.26 19.13 -21.03
N GLU A 150 7.49 18.78 -20.66
CA GLU A 150 7.86 18.38 -19.30
C GLU A 150 7.52 19.51 -18.32
N LYS A 151 6.45 19.30 -17.55
CA LYS A 151 6.26 19.97 -16.29
C LYS A 151 6.82 19.05 -15.23
N ASN A 152 7.79 19.56 -14.48
CA ASN A 152 8.45 18.99 -13.30
C ASN A 152 7.53 18.03 -12.53
N SER A 153 7.55 16.77 -12.95
CA SER A 153 6.80 15.67 -12.36
C SER A 153 7.71 15.06 -11.30
N TRP A 154 7.95 15.79 -10.22
CA TRP A 154 8.45 15.15 -9.03
C TRP A 154 7.31 14.27 -8.51
N PHE A 155 7.60 12.99 -8.33
CA PHE A 155 6.68 11.85 -8.13
C PHE A 155 5.97 11.36 -9.41
N ARG A 156 6.48 10.25 -9.96
CA ARG A 156 5.70 9.34 -10.82
C ARG A 156 5.34 8.12 -9.98
N PHE A 157 4.06 7.75 -9.98
CA PHE A 157 3.59 6.44 -9.55
C PHE A 157 3.43 5.57 -10.79
#